data_AF-A0A497K7J2-F1
#
_entry.id   AF-A0A497K7J2-F1
#
_cell.length_a   1.000
_cell.length_b   1.000
_cell.length_c   1.000
_cell.angle_alpha   90.00
_cell.angle_beta   90.00
_cell.angle_gamma   90.00
#
_symmetry.space_group_name_H-M   'P 1'
#
loop_
_entity.id
_entity.type
_entity.pdbx_description
1 polymer ?
#
loop_
_entity_poly.entity_id
_entity_poly.type
_entity_poly.pdbx_seq_one_letter_code
_entity_poly.pdbx_strand_id
1 'polypeptide(L)'
;MNRVVPTLPKRCSPGCRKFRCGRNALIFRGRTAWCKWTDEPCDPSKCTYALCVARRLLPGGTCGETVKRRTSEKRLEEEALPTIRVRGKTFRKIGEREIF
;
A
#
# COMPACT_ATOMS: atom_id res chain seq x y z
N MET A 1 -10.25 18.82 13.23
CA MET A 1 -10.39 17.35 13.42
C MET A 1 -10.57 16.71 12.05
N ASN A 2 -9.48 16.33 11.37
CA ASN A 2 -9.57 15.70 10.05
C ASN A 2 -9.76 14.19 10.23
N ARG A 3 -11.00 13.71 10.15
CA ARG A 3 -11.30 12.27 10.13
C ARG A 3 -10.72 11.67 8.85
N VAL A 4 -9.57 11.00 8.96
CA VAL A 4 -9.06 10.16 7.88
C VAL A 4 -9.92 8.90 7.85
N VAL A 5 -10.98 8.92 7.06
CA VAL A 5 -11.77 7.72 6.77
C VAL A 5 -10.85 6.75 6.03
N PRO A 6 -10.64 5.51 6.52
CA PRO A 6 -9.93 4.49 5.75
C PRO A 6 -10.80 4.12 4.55
N THR A 7 -10.57 4.78 3.41
CA THR A 7 -11.21 4.44 2.15
C THR A 7 -10.66 3.11 1.67
N LEU A 8 -11.53 2.14 1.41
CA LEU A 8 -11.15 0.87 0.81
C LEU A 8 -10.39 1.14 -0.51
N PRO A 9 -9.21 0.53 -0.73
CA PRO A 9 -8.42 0.79 -1.92
C PRO A 9 -9.19 0.30 -3.15
N LYS A 10 -9.30 1.18 -4.15
CA LYS A 10 -10.02 0.85 -5.40
C LYS A 10 -9.13 0.00 -6.29
N ARG A 11 -9.72 -1.00 -6.95
CA ARG A 11 -9.05 -1.73 -8.02
C ARG A 11 -8.97 -0.87 -9.27
N CYS A 12 -7.90 -1.04 -10.04
CA CYS A 12 -7.79 -0.48 -11.37
C CYS A 12 -8.75 -1.19 -12.32
N SER A 13 -9.36 -0.41 -13.20
CA SER A 13 -10.27 -0.90 -14.23
C SER A 13 -9.80 -0.42 -15.61
N PRO A 14 -10.07 -1.18 -16.68
CA PRO A 14 -9.71 -0.78 -18.03
C PRO A 14 -10.44 0.49 -18.51
N GLY A 15 -11.59 0.82 -17.90
CA GLY A 15 -12.32 2.08 -18.15
C GLY A 15 -11.73 3.30 -17.43
N CYS A 16 -10.68 3.15 -16.63
CA CYS A 16 -10.02 4.28 -15.99
C CYS A 16 -9.33 5.16 -17.05
N ARG A 17 -9.51 6.49 -16.97
CA ARG A 17 -8.89 7.46 -17.90
C ARG A 17 -7.36 7.39 -17.95
N LYS A 18 -6.74 6.94 -16.85
CA LYS A 18 -5.28 6.80 -16.71
C LYS A 18 -4.76 5.41 -17.09
N PHE A 19 -5.64 4.46 -17.38
CA PHE A 19 -5.25 3.10 -17.72
C PHE A 19 -4.82 3.03 -19.19
N ARG A 20 -3.71 2.35 -19.45
CA ARG A 20 -3.17 2.08 -20.79
C ARG A 20 -2.68 0.63 -20.84
N CYS A 21 -2.81 0.00 -22.00
CA CYS A 21 -2.20 -1.31 -22.27
C CYS A 21 -0.86 -1.07 -22.97
N GLY A 22 0.24 -1.57 -22.40
CA GLY A 22 1.58 -1.38 -22.97
C GLY A 22 1.76 -2.02 -24.36
N ARG A 23 0.95 -3.04 -24.69
CA ARG A 23 0.97 -3.72 -25.99
C ARG A 23 -0.06 -3.16 -26.99
N ASN A 24 -0.80 -2.10 -26.63
CA ASN A 24 -1.89 -1.53 -27.42
C ASN A 24 -2.91 -2.58 -27.92
N ALA A 25 -3.10 -3.66 -27.16
CA ALA A 25 -4.00 -4.77 -27.50
C ALA A 25 -5.40 -4.62 -26.91
N LEU A 26 -5.65 -3.54 -26.14
CA LEU A 26 -6.93 -3.27 -25.51
C LEU A 26 -7.94 -2.72 -26.53
N ILE A 27 -9.06 -3.42 -26.69
CA ILE A 27 -10.20 -2.99 -27.51
C ILE A 27 -11.46 -2.99 -26.65
N PHE A 28 -12.43 -2.14 -26.96
CA PHE A 28 -13.74 -2.14 -26.29
C PHE A 28 -14.79 -2.74 -27.22
N ARG A 29 -15.34 -3.90 -26.84
CA ARG A 29 -16.51 -4.51 -27.49
C ARG A 29 -17.75 -4.06 -26.74
N GLY A 30 -18.29 -2.90 -27.10
CA GLY A 30 -19.37 -2.25 -26.36
C GLY A 30 -18.90 -1.75 -25.00
N ARG A 31 -19.46 -2.29 -23.90
CA ARG A 31 -19.07 -1.94 -22.52
C ARG A 31 -17.95 -2.80 -21.95
N THR A 32 -17.57 -3.87 -22.64
CA THR A 32 -16.58 -4.83 -22.14
C THR A 32 -15.20 -4.54 -22.75
N ALA A 33 -14.21 -4.42 -21.88
CA ALA A 33 -12.82 -4.32 -22.30
C ALA A 33 -12.27 -5.70 -22.66
N TRP A 34 -11.68 -5.83 -23.84
CA TRP A 34 -11.22 -7.07 -24.43
C TRP A 34 -9.75 -6.96 -24.84
N CYS A 35 -9.00 -8.04 -24.69
CA CYS A 35 -7.61 -8.14 -25.14
C CYS A 35 -7.57 -8.81 -26.52
N LYS A 36 -7.19 -8.09 -27.58
CA LYS A 36 -7.05 -8.65 -28.93
C LYS A 36 -5.98 -9.74 -29.02
N TRP A 37 -5.02 -9.75 -28.09
CA TRP A 37 -3.89 -10.68 -28.15
C TRP A 37 -4.20 -12.07 -27.60
N THR A 38 -4.80 -12.13 -26.41
CA THR A 38 -5.18 -13.39 -25.76
C THR A 38 -6.62 -13.80 -26.06
N ASP A 39 -7.38 -12.92 -26.73
CA ASP A 39 -8.83 -13.02 -26.96
C ASP A 39 -9.62 -13.29 -25.67
N GLU A 40 -9.24 -12.61 -24.59
CA GLU A 40 -9.86 -12.71 -23.27
C GLU A 40 -10.33 -11.33 -22.76
N PRO A 41 -11.28 -11.29 -21.81
CA PRO A 41 -11.63 -10.05 -21.12
C PRO A 41 -10.40 -9.45 -20.42
N CYS A 42 -10.25 -8.12 -20.50
CA CYS A 42 -9.11 -7.44 -19.92
C CYS A 42 -9.19 -7.41 -18.38
N ASP A 43 -8.25 -8.10 -17.72
CA ASP A 43 -8.05 -8.03 -16.28
C ASP A 43 -6.74 -7.29 -15.92
N PRO A 44 -6.80 -6.06 -15.37
CA PRO A 44 -5.63 -5.30 -14.96
C PRO A 44 -4.82 -5.93 -13.82
N SER A 45 -5.39 -6.87 -13.06
CA SER A 45 -4.73 -7.46 -11.89
C SER A 45 -3.76 -8.58 -12.27
N LYS A 46 -4.06 -9.29 -13.36
CA LYS A 46 -3.28 -10.42 -13.88
C LYS A 46 -2.44 -10.10 -15.11
N CYS A 47 -2.65 -8.94 -15.72
CA CYS A 47 -1.97 -8.56 -16.96
C CYS A 47 -0.62 -7.87 -16.69
N THR A 48 0.47 -8.44 -17.20
CA THR A 48 1.83 -7.85 -17.14
C THR A 48 1.97 -6.56 -17.95
N TYR A 49 1.12 -6.40 -18.97
CA TYR A 49 1.10 -5.21 -19.83
C TYR A 49 0.12 -4.13 -19.35
N ALA A 50 -0.53 -4.31 -18.19
CA ALA A 50 -1.36 -3.29 -17.58
C ALA A 50 -0.49 -2.14 -17.08
N LEU A 51 -0.77 -0.92 -17.56
CA LEU A 51 -0.02 0.27 -17.19
C LEU A 51 -0.96 1.38 -16.73
N CYS A 52 -0.51 2.15 -15.73
CA CYS A 52 -1.13 3.41 -15.35
C CYS A 52 -0.21 4.54 -15.77
N VAL A 53 -0.74 5.55 -16.46
CA VAL A 53 0.03 6.73 -16.90
C VAL A 53 0.67 7.45 -15.71
N ALA A 54 -0.03 7.51 -14.58
CA ALA A 54 0.49 8.10 -13.34
C ALA A 54 1.47 7.19 -12.57
N ARG A 55 1.76 5.98 -13.09
CA ARG A 55 2.62 4.96 -12.46
C ARG A 55 2.17 4.58 -11.03
N ARG A 56 0.85 4.55 -10.82
CA ARG A 56 0.21 4.20 -9.54
C ARG A 56 -0.49 2.85 -9.54
N LEU A 57 -0.26 2.01 -10.55
CA LEU A 57 -0.80 0.63 -10.55
C LEU A 57 0.11 -0.24 -9.68
N LEU A 58 -0.44 -0.78 -8.58
CA LEU A 58 0.28 -1.70 -7.70
C LEU A 58 0.12 -3.15 -8.18
N PRO A 59 1.06 -4.04 -7.82
CA PRO A 59 0.89 -5.48 -8.00
C PRO A 59 -0.45 -5.94 -7.39
N GLY A 60 -1.18 -6.81 -8.10
CA GLY A 60 -2.53 -7.22 -7.71
C GLY A 60 -3.65 -6.28 -8.15
N GLY A 61 -3.35 -5.29 -9.00
CA GLY A 61 -4.38 -4.47 -9.66
C GLY A 61 -4.97 -3.36 -8.80
N THR A 62 -4.27 -2.95 -7.74
CA THR A 62 -4.76 -1.90 -6.82
C THR A 62 -4.29 -0.51 -7.25
N CYS A 63 -5.16 0.49 -7.14
CA CYS A 63 -4.84 1.87 -7.48
C CYS A 63 -4.14 2.58 -6.30
N GLY A 64 -2.86 2.84 -6.45
CA GLY A 64 -2.01 3.53 -5.47
C GLY A 64 -2.41 4.99 -5.21
N GLU A 65 -3.25 5.61 -6.04
CA GLU A 65 -3.81 6.94 -5.72
C GLU A 65 -4.82 6.88 -4.56
N THR A 66 -5.43 5.71 -4.35
CA THR A 66 -6.43 5.52 -3.29
C THR A 66 -5.85 4.94 -2.00
N VAL A 67 -4.61 4.46 -2.05
CA VAL A 67 -3.92 3.93 -0.88
C VAL A 67 -3.35 5.11 -0.08
N LYS A 68 -4.11 5.57 0.92
CA LYS A 68 -3.57 6.50 1.93
C LYS A 68 -2.57 5.75 2.81
N ARG A 69 -1.38 6.30 2.98
CA ARG A 69 -0.42 5.82 4.00
C ARG A 69 -1.09 5.95 5.36
N ARG A 70 -1.22 4.83 6.08
CA ARG A 70 -1.45 4.85 7.53
C ARG A 70 -0.13 5.14 8.22
N THR A 71 0.43 6.32 7.99
CA THR A 71 1.30 6.91 9.01
C THR A 71 0.34 7.56 9.98
N SER A 72 -0.30 6.76 10.84
CA SER A 72 -0.61 7.30 12.14
C SER A 72 0.74 7.76 12.67
N GLU A 73 0.89 9.04 12.98
CA GLU A 73 1.90 9.45 13.96
C GLU A 73 1.65 8.53 15.16
N LYS A 74 2.42 7.44 15.27
CA LYS A 74 2.64 6.80 16.54
C LYS A 74 3.38 7.88 17.30
N ARG A 75 2.61 8.77 17.92
CA ARG A 75 3.08 9.71 18.90
C ARG A 75 3.84 8.81 19.87
N LEU A 76 5.15 8.93 19.89
CA LEU A 76 6.09 8.08 20.63
C LEU A 76 5.93 8.26 22.17
N GLU A 77 4.72 8.58 22.62
CA GLU A 77 4.40 9.03 23.98
C GLU A 77 4.00 7.89 24.91
N GLU A 78 3.98 6.63 24.44
CA GLU A 78 3.75 5.46 25.29
C GLU A 78 4.94 4.48 25.33
N GLU A 79 6.16 4.97 25.11
CA GLU A 79 7.35 4.35 25.70
C GLU A 79 7.78 5.18 26.90
N ALA A 80 6.83 5.46 27.79
CA ALA A 80 7.15 5.76 29.18
C ALA A 80 7.72 4.48 29.79
N LEU A 81 8.95 4.13 29.41
CA LEU A 81 9.82 3.30 30.22
C LEU A 81 9.72 3.89 31.63
N PRO A 82 9.27 3.14 32.65
CA PRO A 82 9.24 3.67 34.00
C PRO A 82 10.68 4.05 34.31
N THR A 83 10.93 5.36 34.45
CA THR A 83 12.23 5.86 34.90
C THR A 83 12.41 5.39 36.32
N ILE A 84 12.97 4.19 36.45
CA ILE A 84 13.36 3.61 37.73
C ILE A 84 14.53 4.47 38.21
N ARG A 85 14.22 5.45 39.05
CA ARG A 85 15.22 6.26 39.76
C ARG A 85 15.85 5.40 40.85
N VAL A 86 16.75 4.50 40.45
CA VAL A 86 17.59 3.77 41.40
C VAL A 86 18.69 4.69 41.91
N ARG A 87 18.73 4.89 43.23
CA ARG A 87 19.78 5.64 43.93
C ARG A 87 21.15 5.00 43.63
N GLY A 88 22.16 5.85 43.41
CA GLY A 88 23.43 5.53 42.73
C GLY A 88 24.31 4.41 43.27
N LYS A 89 23.94 3.69 44.33
CA LYS A 89 24.67 2.51 44.82
C LYS A 89 24.23 1.19 44.16
N THR A 90 23.07 1.14 43.50
CA THR A 90 22.53 -0.09 42.89
C THR A 90 22.98 -0.29 41.43
N PHE A 91 23.31 0.78 40.70
CA PHE A 91 23.72 0.72 39.29
C PHE A 91 24.97 -0.15 39.04
N ARG A 92 25.90 -0.22 40.00
CA ARG A 92 27.15 -1.00 39.84
C ARG A 92 26.95 -2.52 40.00
N LYS A 93 25.82 -2.97 40.56
CA LYS A 93 25.52 -4.41 40.74
C LYS A 93 24.72 -5.03 39.58
N ILE A 94 24.19 -4.22 38.66
CA ILE A 94 23.40 -4.70 37.51
C ILE A 94 24.26 -4.89 36.25
N GLY A 95 25.59 -4.86 36.41
CA GLY A 95 26.50 -5.42 35.41
C GLY A 95 26.23 -6.90 35.25
N GLU A 96 26.01 -7.31 33.99
CA GLU A 96 25.95 -8.69 33.50
C GLU A 96 24.79 -9.57 33.97
N ARG A 97 23.57 -9.28 33.54
CA ARG A 97 22.66 -10.37 33.11
C ARG A 97 21.93 -9.98 31.84
N GLU A 98 22.48 -10.43 30.72
CA GLU A 98 21.75 -10.59 29.47
C GLU A 98 20.54 -11.50 29.74
N ILE A 99 19.34 -10.96 29.66
CA ILE A 99 18.12 -11.75 29.55
C ILE A 99 17.85 -11.90 28.05
N PHE A 100 18.13 -13.09 27.52
CA PHE A 100 17.71 -13.51 26.18
C PHE A 100 16.19 -13.69 26.11
#